data_AF-A0A536Z5R7-F1
#
_entry.id   AF-A0A536Z5R7-F1
#
_cell.length_a   1.000
_cell.length_b   1.000
_cell.length_c   1.000
_cell.angle_alpha   90.00
_cell.angle_beta   90.00
_cell.angle_gamma   90.00
#
_symmetry.space_group_name_H-M   'P 1'
#
loop_
_entity.id
_entity.type
_entity.pdbx_description
1 polymer ?
#
loop_
_entity_poly.entity_id
_entity_poly.type
_entity_poly.pdbx_seq_one_letter_code
_entity_poly.pdbx_strand_id
1 'polypeptide(L)'
;KKNYTELIATAGFPNKPDGSKMVYRAAVKTGVVFDGAKNKKRAKEFVAFLLQDENLTPYVEGSLGRWYPVTKAAAERPFWKADRHREAVYNQFHAGTVTFEFTKNYKFTIINNENVWAKAMNRIVSEKVPVDKAVDEMIARIKAVAG
;
A
#
# COMPACT_ATOMS: atom_id res chain seq x y z
N LYS A 1 8.30 -22.67 14.88
CA LYS A 1 7.80 -23.29 13.63
C LYS A 1 6.29 -23.53 13.71
N LYS A 2 5.81 -24.34 14.67
CA LYS A 2 4.37 -24.63 14.90
C LYS A 2 3.43 -23.42 14.75
N ASN A 3 3.70 -22.31 15.43
CA ASN A 3 2.83 -21.12 15.34
C ASN A 3 2.67 -20.62 13.91
N TYR A 4 3.79 -20.49 13.19
CA TYR A 4 3.79 -20.02 11.81
C TYR A 4 3.16 -21.04 10.86
N THR A 5 3.47 -22.33 11.02
CA THR A 5 3.03 -23.36 10.06
C THR A 5 1.61 -23.85 10.28
N GLU A 6 1.13 -23.84 11.52
CA GLU A 6 -0.14 -24.50 11.89
C GLU A 6 -1.14 -23.55 12.56
N LEU A 7 -0.69 -22.59 13.40
CA LEU A 7 -1.59 -21.85 14.29
C LEU A 7 -1.97 -20.45 13.80
N ILE A 8 -1.18 -19.85 12.90
CA ILE A 8 -1.50 -18.57 12.27
C ILE A 8 -2.21 -18.85 10.96
N ALA A 9 -3.35 -18.22 10.69
CA ALA A 9 -3.97 -18.24 9.36
C ALA A 9 -3.81 -16.87 8.70
N THR A 10 -3.52 -16.86 7.40
CA THR A 10 -3.64 -15.65 6.57
C THR A 10 -4.73 -15.90 5.55
N ALA A 11 -5.77 -15.08 5.61
CA ALA A 11 -6.85 -15.08 4.66
C ALA A 11 -6.76 -13.82 3.79
N GLY A 12 -7.28 -13.91 2.57
CA GLY A 12 -7.56 -12.72 1.77
C GLY A 12 -8.73 -11.94 2.35
N PHE A 13 -9.02 -10.78 1.76
CA PHE A 13 -10.18 -10.00 2.19
C PHE A 13 -11.49 -10.59 1.63
N PRO A 14 -12.61 -10.37 2.34
CA PRO A 14 -13.92 -10.74 1.81
C PRO A 14 -14.23 -9.95 0.53
N ASN A 15 -15.20 -10.46 -0.24
CA ASN A 15 -15.82 -9.67 -1.29
C ASN A 15 -16.49 -8.42 -0.69
N LYS A 16 -16.68 -7.39 -1.51
CA LYS A 16 -17.46 -6.21 -1.13
C LYS A 16 -18.94 -6.60 -0.90
N PRO A 17 -19.74 -5.73 -0.23
CA PRO A 17 -21.18 -5.97 -0.05
C PRO A 17 -21.96 -6.19 -1.36
N ASP A 18 -21.48 -5.65 -2.48
CA ASP A 18 -22.05 -5.84 -3.82
C ASP A 18 -21.62 -7.15 -4.51
N GLY A 19 -20.84 -8.00 -3.83
CA GLY A 19 -20.32 -9.28 -4.34
C GLY A 19 -19.04 -9.17 -5.17
N SER A 20 -18.60 -7.96 -5.56
CA SER A 20 -17.37 -7.76 -6.32
C SER A 20 -16.11 -7.99 -5.46
N LYS A 21 -14.97 -8.24 -6.10
CA LYS A 21 -13.68 -8.38 -5.41
C LYS A 21 -13.25 -7.07 -4.76
N MET A 22 -12.71 -7.16 -3.54
CA MET A 22 -12.03 -6.04 -2.90
C MET A 22 -10.68 -5.80 -3.59
N VAL A 23 -10.45 -4.56 -4.01
CA VAL A 23 -9.16 -4.09 -4.54
C VAL A 23 -8.55 -3.08 -3.57
N TYR A 24 -7.24 -3.15 -3.39
CA TYR A 24 -6.56 -2.45 -2.29
C TYR A 24 -5.76 -1.27 -2.80
N ARG A 25 -5.63 -0.25 -1.95
CA ARG A 25 -4.63 0.79 -2.18
C ARG A 25 -3.24 0.21 -1.99
N ALA A 26 -2.43 0.19 -3.05
CA ALA A 26 -1.03 -0.20 -2.97
C ALA A 26 -0.14 1.03 -2.79
N ALA A 27 0.70 1.00 -1.75
CA ALA A 27 1.71 2.03 -1.53
C ALA A 27 3.04 1.58 -2.13
N VAL A 28 3.60 2.39 -3.02
CA VAL A 28 4.95 2.15 -3.57
C VAL A 28 5.95 2.93 -2.72
N LYS A 29 6.99 2.25 -2.24
CA LYS A 29 8.12 2.91 -1.57
C LYS A 29 9.09 3.41 -2.62
N THR A 30 9.36 4.71 -2.59
CA THR A 30 10.23 5.38 -3.55
C THR A 30 11.60 5.66 -2.92
N GLY A 31 12.66 5.40 -3.68
CA GLY A 31 13.99 5.95 -3.39
C GLY A 31 14.12 7.34 -4.03
N VAL A 32 14.82 8.26 -3.38
CA VAL A 32 15.04 9.62 -3.89
C VAL A 32 16.52 10.00 -3.84
N VAL A 33 16.98 10.73 -4.87
CA VAL A 33 18.26 11.44 -4.84
C VAL A 33 17.95 12.90 -4.55
N PHE A 34 18.33 13.38 -3.37
CA PHE A 34 18.08 14.75 -2.97
C PHE A 34 18.87 15.75 -3.82
N ASP A 35 18.26 16.90 -4.11
CA ASP A 35 18.94 17.96 -4.86
C ASP A 35 20.13 18.55 -4.09
N GLY A 36 20.13 18.49 -2.76
CA GLY A 36 21.28 18.88 -1.92
C GLY A 36 22.40 17.83 -1.81
N ALA A 37 22.33 16.69 -2.54
CA ALA A 37 23.31 15.62 -2.37
C ALA A 37 24.71 16.05 -2.84
N LYS A 38 25.72 15.87 -1.98
CA LYS A 38 27.14 16.20 -2.27
C LYS A 38 27.71 15.45 -3.48
N ASN A 39 27.19 14.25 -3.79
CA ASN A 39 27.64 13.44 -4.92
C ASN A 39 26.44 12.84 -5.69
N LYS A 40 25.73 13.70 -6.45
CA LYS A 40 24.55 13.29 -7.24
C LYS A 40 24.85 12.19 -8.25
N LYS A 41 26.02 12.24 -8.90
CA LYS A 41 26.42 11.25 -9.92
C LYS A 41 26.42 9.85 -9.30
N ARG A 42 27.16 9.69 -8.20
CA ARG A 42 27.31 8.38 -7.54
C ARG A 42 26.02 7.89 -6.87
N ALA A 43 25.18 8.81 -6.37
CA ALA A 43 23.85 8.47 -5.89
C ALA A 43 22.96 7.89 -7.00
N LYS A 44 22.97 8.48 -8.21
CA LYS A 44 22.22 7.94 -9.36
C LYS A 44 22.73 6.57 -9.79
N GLU A 45 24.04 6.38 -9.82
CA GLU A 45 24.64 5.07 -10.16
C GLU A 45 24.30 4.00 -9.12
N PHE A 46 24.26 4.35 -7.82
CA PHE A 46 23.83 3.43 -6.78
C PHE A 46 22.35 3.05 -6.92
N VAL A 47 21.46 4.02 -7.16
CA VAL A 47 20.04 3.73 -7.37
C VAL A 47 19.84 2.87 -8.61
N ALA A 48 20.55 3.15 -9.71
CA ALA A 48 20.50 2.33 -10.91
C ALA A 48 20.97 0.89 -10.63
N PHE A 49 22.09 0.71 -9.92
CA PHE A 49 22.57 -0.59 -9.49
C PHE A 49 21.54 -1.33 -8.63
N LEU A 50 21.01 -0.69 -7.59
CA LEU A 50 20.06 -1.32 -6.67
C LEU A 50 18.77 -1.77 -7.37
N LEU A 51 18.31 -1.03 -8.39
CA LEU A 51 17.08 -1.32 -9.13
C LEU A 51 17.26 -2.39 -10.23
N GLN A 52 18.47 -2.89 -10.48
CA GLN A 52 18.68 -4.06 -11.34
C GLN A 52 18.01 -5.28 -10.71
N ASP A 53 17.38 -6.13 -11.53
CA ASP A 53 16.60 -7.28 -11.03
C ASP A 53 17.46 -8.23 -10.20
N GLU A 54 18.74 -8.40 -10.57
CA GLU A 54 19.71 -9.25 -9.86
C GLU A 54 20.02 -8.75 -8.45
N ASN A 55 19.82 -7.46 -8.18
CA ASN A 55 20.05 -6.83 -6.87
C ASN A 55 18.74 -6.63 -6.09
N LEU A 56 17.70 -6.15 -6.77
CA LEU A 56 16.42 -5.83 -6.13
C LEU A 56 15.67 -7.10 -5.71
N THR A 57 15.64 -8.11 -6.57
CA THR A 57 14.90 -9.35 -6.30
C THR A 57 15.36 -10.06 -5.03
N PRO A 58 16.67 -10.38 -4.84
CA PRO A 58 17.11 -11.03 -3.62
C PRO A 58 16.96 -10.13 -2.39
N TYR A 59 17.05 -8.80 -2.53
CA TYR A 59 16.74 -7.88 -1.43
C TYR A 59 15.28 -7.99 -0.98
N VAL A 60 14.33 -8.02 -1.92
CA VAL A 60 12.89 -8.15 -1.62
C VAL A 60 12.58 -9.53 -1.06
N GLU A 61 13.06 -10.61 -1.67
CA GLU A 61 12.86 -11.98 -1.17
C GLU A 61 13.54 -12.21 0.19
N GLY A 62 14.72 -11.61 0.40
CA GLY A 62 15.44 -11.62 1.68
C GLY A 62 14.68 -10.90 2.81
N SER A 63 13.71 -10.04 2.47
CA SER A 63 12.79 -9.43 3.46
C SER A 63 11.65 -10.37 3.91
N LEU A 64 11.64 -11.62 3.45
CA LEU A 64 10.72 -12.69 3.84
C LEU A 64 9.24 -12.34 3.62
N GLY A 65 8.94 -11.61 2.55
CA GLY A 65 7.57 -11.21 2.20
C GLY A 65 7.08 -9.95 2.92
N ARG A 66 7.95 -9.21 3.63
CA ARG A 66 7.60 -7.89 4.19
C ARG A 66 7.28 -6.86 3.13
N TRP A 67 7.89 -6.97 1.95
CA TRP A 67 7.64 -6.15 0.78
C TRP A 67 7.23 -7.03 -0.39
N TYR A 68 6.32 -6.53 -1.23
CA TYR A 68 5.97 -7.17 -2.49
C TYR A 68 6.73 -6.50 -3.64
N PRO A 69 7.21 -7.24 -4.66
CA PRO A 69 8.02 -6.70 -5.73
C PRO A 69 7.22 -5.75 -6.62
N VAL A 70 7.92 -4.80 -7.23
CA VAL A 70 7.35 -3.85 -8.19
C VAL A 70 7.48 -4.30 -9.65
N THR A 71 8.32 -5.31 -9.93
CA THR A 71 8.50 -5.87 -11.27
C THR A 71 7.66 -7.14 -11.46
N LYS A 72 7.08 -7.30 -12.65
CA LYS A 72 6.25 -8.48 -12.98
C LYS A 72 7.05 -9.79 -12.91
N ALA A 73 8.29 -9.76 -13.40
CA ALA A 73 9.17 -10.92 -13.38
C ALA A 73 9.44 -11.41 -11.95
N ALA A 74 9.74 -10.50 -11.01
CA ALA A 74 9.96 -10.86 -9.62
C ALA A 74 8.67 -11.31 -8.91
N ALA A 75 7.51 -10.76 -9.28
CA ALA A 75 6.21 -11.18 -8.73
C ALA A 75 5.85 -12.63 -9.10
N GLU A 76 6.27 -13.12 -10.27
CA GLU A 76 6.00 -14.49 -10.73
C GLU A 76 6.99 -15.54 -10.20
N ARG A 77 7.99 -15.14 -9.41
CA ARG A 77 8.97 -16.10 -8.88
C ARG A 77 8.32 -17.11 -7.92
N PRO A 78 8.79 -18.37 -7.90
CA PRO A 78 8.24 -19.43 -7.04
C PRO A 78 8.24 -19.08 -5.55
N PHE A 79 9.12 -18.18 -5.11
CA PHE A 79 9.19 -17.66 -3.75
C PHE A 79 7.80 -17.27 -3.21
N TRP A 80 6.96 -16.61 -4.01
CA TRP A 80 5.67 -16.10 -3.56
C TRP A 80 4.60 -17.17 -3.36
N LYS A 81 4.69 -18.28 -4.10
CA LYS A 81 3.72 -19.40 -4.04
C LYS A 81 4.20 -20.54 -3.13
N ALA A 82 5.46 -20.51 -2.69
CA ALA A 82 6.07 -21.54 -1.85
C ALA A 82 5.68 -21.49 -0.36
N ASP A 83 4.90 -20.49 0.06
CA ASP A 83 4.39 -20.36 1.42
C ASP A 83 2.99 -19.74 1.39
N ARG A 84 2.07 -20.29 2.17
CA ARG A 84 0.65 -19.89 2.18
C ARG A 84 0.42 -18.42 2.58
N HIS A 85 1.29 -17.84 3.43
CA HIS A 85 1.15 -16.45 3.84
C HIS A 85 1.58 -15.51 2.71
N ARG A 86 2.69 -15.83 2.04
CA ARG A 86 3.14 -15.10 0.84
C ARG A 86 2.19 -15.29 -0.34
N GLU A 87 1.62 -16.48 -0.50
CA GLU A 87 0.67 -16.79 -1.57
C GLU A 87 -0.62 -15.97 -1.42
N ALA A 88 -1.10 -15.77 -0.19
CA ALA A 88 -2.23 -14.88 0.07
C ALA A 88 -1.96 -13.45 -0.41
N VAL A 89 -0.74 -12.92 -0.17
CA VAL A 89 -0.33 -11.60 -0.66
C VAL A 89 -0.19 -11.58 -2.19
N TYR A 90 0.39 -12.63 -2.78
CA TYR A 90 0.47 -12.80 -4.24
C TYR A 90 -0.93 -12.69 -4.87
N ASN A 91 -1.89 -13.48 -4.36
CA ASN A 91 -3.27 -13.46 -4.82
C ASN A 91 -3.93 -12.09 -4.62
N GLN A 92 -3.62 -11.41 -3.51
CA GLN A 92 -4.10 -10.06 -3.22
C GLN A 92 -3.68 -9.05 -4.28
N PHE A 93 -2.41 -9.03 -4.67
CA PHE A 93 -1.90 -8.12 -5.71
C PHE A 93 -2.42 -8.50 -7.11
N HIS A 94 -2.59 -9.79 -7.39
CA HIS A 94 -3.12 -10.28 -8.67
C HIS A 94 -4.63 -10.04 -8.85
N ALA A 95 -5.39 -9.90 -7.75
CA ALA A 95 -6.79 -9.48 -7.79
C ALA A 95 -6.97 -8.00 -8.20
N GLY A 96 -5.87 -7.24 -8.26
CA GLY A 96 -5.85 -5.83 -8.67
C GLY A 96 -5.62 -4.86 -7.51
N THR A 97 -5.03 -3.72 -7.83
CA THR A 97 -4.75 -2.65 -6.87
C THR A 97 -5.19 -1.30 -7.43
N VAL A 98 -5.43 -0.35 -6.53
CA VAL A 98 -5.68 1.05 -6.83
C VAL A 98 -4.59 1.92 -6.21
N THR A 99 -4.35 3.10 -6.76
CA THR A 99 -3.40 4.05 -6.16
C THR A 99 -4.07 4.84 -5.05
N PHE A 100 -3.27 5.37 -4.11
CA PHE A 100 -3.74 6.38 -3.17
C PHE A 100 -4.09 7.69 -3.89
N GLU A 101 -5.00 8.47 -3.33
CA GLU A 101 -5.46 9.75 -3.91
C GLU A 101 -4.33 10.79 -3.99
N PHE A 102 -3.34 10.71 -3.10
CA PHE A 102 -2.19 11.61 -3.12
C PHE A 102 -1.32 11.47 -4.37
N THR A 103 -1.45 10.37 -5.13
CA THR A 103 -0.77 10.23 -6.43
C THR A 103 -1.38 11.11 -7.51
N LYS A 104 -2.64 11.56 -7.32
CA LYS A 104 -3.35 12.46 -8.23
C LYS A 104 -3.36 13.90 -7.72
N ASN A 105 -3.43 14.09 -6.40
CA ASN A 105 -3.36 15.41 -5.78
C ASN A 105 -2.60 15.31 -4.45
N TYR A 106 -1.37 15.82 -4.41
CA TYR A 106 -0.49 15.72 -3.25
C TYR A 106 -1.10 16.29 -1.96
N LYS A 107 -2.06 17.22 -2.04
CA LYS A 107 -2.73 17.79 -0.87
C LYS A 107 -3.54 16.75 -0.08
N PHE A 108 -3.84 15.59 -0.66
CA PHE A 108 -4.39 14.44 0.08
C PHE A 108 -3.43 13.88 1.14
N THR A 109 -2.14 14.23 1.12
CA THR A 109 -1.23 13.95 2.25
C THR A 109 -1.66 14.71 3.51
N ILE A 110 -2.15 15.94 3.38
CA ILE A 110 -2.67 16.74 4.50
C ILE A 110 -3.96 16.11 5.01
N ILE A 111 -4.88 15.73 4.10
CA ILE A 111 -6.13 15.01 4.44
C ILE A 111 -5.85 13.74 5.25
N ASN A 112 -4.86 12.96 4.84
CA ASN A 112 -4.44 11.75 5.55
C ASN A 112 -3.83 12.07 6.92
N ASN A 113 -2.93 13.06 7.02
CA ASN A 113 -2.33 13.48 8.28
C ASN A 113 -3.38 13.98 9.29
N GLU A 114 -4.44 14.63 8.80
CA GLU A 114 -5.56 15.07 9.61
C GLU A 114 -6.53 13.95 10.00
N ASN A 115 -6.32 12.73 9.49
CA ASN A 115 -7.19 11.57 9.71
C ASN A 115 -8.65 11.83 9.34
N VAL A 116 -8.90 12.59 8.25
CA VAL A 116 -10.26 13.00 7.85
C VAL A 116 -11.22 11.81 7.70
N TRP A 117 -10.76 10.70 7.11
CA TRP A 117 -11.56 9.47 6.99
C TRP A 117 -11.91 8.83 8.33
N ALA A 118 -10.92 8.70 9.23
CA ALA A 118 -11.15 8.09 10.53
C ALA A 118 -12.03 8.97 11.42
N LYS A 119 -11.90 10.30 11.32
CA LYS A 119 -12.77 11.25 12.00
C LYS A 119 -14.22 11.09 11.54
N ALA A 120 -14.47 11.02 10.23
CA ALA A 120 -15.82 10.79 9.71
C ALA A 120 -16.39 9.46 10.21
N MET A 121 -15.59 8.38 10.21
CA MET A 121 -16.01 7.10 10.78
C MET A 121 -16.32 7.19 12.29
N ASN A 122 -15.53 7.94 13.06
CA ASN A 122 -15.77 8.15 14.49
C ASN A 122 -17.06 8.93 14.76
N ARG A 123 -17.36 9.95 13.95
CA ARG A 123 -18.62 10.71 14.00
C ARG A 123 -19.81 9.77 13.90
N ILE A 124 -19.75 8.81 12.97
CA ILE A 124 -20.84 7.85 12.73
C ILE A 124 -20.89 6.79 13.84
N VAL A 125 -19.77 6.09 14.07
CA VAL A 125 -19.75 4.88 14.91
C VAL A 125 -19.84 5.22 16.39
N SER A 126 -19.10 6.23 16.85
CA SER A 126 -18.99 6.57 18.26
C SER A 126 -19.99 7.66 18.66
N GLU A 127 -20.03 8.75 17.90
CA GLU A 127 -20.84 9.94 18.23
C GLU A 127 -22.28 9.85 17.72
N LYS A 128 -22.62 8.80 16.94
CA LYS A 128 -23.97 8.54 16.40
C LYS A 128 -24.52 9.68 15.54
N VAL A 129 -23.63 10.44 14.90
CA VAL A 129 -24.00 11.46 13.92
C VAL A 129 -24.59 10.76 12.68
N PRO A 130 -25.68 11.29 12.09
CA PRO A 130 -26.21 10.79 10.83
C PRO A 130 -25.13 10.69 9.73
N VAL A 131 -25.19 9.63 8.92
CA VAL A 131 -24.15 9.31 7.93
C VAL A 131 -23.97 10.42 6.90
N ASP A 132 -25.07 10.95 6.38
CA ASP A 132 -25.10 12.08 5.45
C ASP A 132 -24.35 13.28 6.02
N LYS A 133 -24.65 13.68 7.26
CA LYS A 133 -24.01 14.82 7.91
C LYS A 133 -22.51 14.61 8.13
N ALA A 134 -22.10 13.43 8.61
CA ALA A 134 -20.68 13.12 8.81
C ALA A 134 -19.90 13.10 7.48
N VAL A 135 -20.53 12.61 6.41
CA VAL A 135 -19.96 12.60 5.06
C VAL A 135 -19.87 14.01 4.48
N ASP A 136 -20.87 14.87 4.69
CA ASP A 136 -20.85 16.26 4.26
C ASP A 136 -19.73 17.06 4.94
N GLU A 137 -19.56 16.90 6.25
CA GLU A 137 -18.46 17.51 7.02
C GLU A 137 -17.09 17.08 6.48
N MET A 138 -16.95 15.78 6.21
CA MET A 138 -15.74 15.18 5.62
C MET A 138 -15.44 15.74 4.22
N ILE A 139 -16.45 15.80 3.34
CA ILE A 139 -16.34 16.35 1.98
C ILE A 139 -16.00 17.84 2.03
N ALA A 140 -16.63 18.61 2.91
CA ALA A 140 -16.34 20.02 3.11
C ALA A 140 -14.86 20.23 3.48
N ARG A 141 -14.31 19.39 4.38
CA ARG A 141 -12.89 19.46 4.73
C ARG A 141 -11.99 19.13 3.55
N ILE A 142 -12.35 18.13 2.75
CA ILE A 142 -11.57 17.75 1.56
C ILE A 142 -11.56 18.89 0.54
N LYS A 143 -12.71 19.51 0.27
CA LYS A 143 -12.80 20.67 -0.64
C LYS A 143 -11.96 21.84 -0.16
N ALA A 144 -11.97 22.13 1.14
CA ALA A 144 -11.18 23.23 1.71
C ALA A 144 -9.66 23.06 1.53
N VAL A 145 -9.17 21.82 1.48
CA VAL A 145 -7.73 21.53 1.35
C VAL A 145 -7.33 21.21 -0.09
N ALA A 146 -8.15 20.42 -0.79
CA ALA A 146 -7.79 19.78 -2.05
C ALA A 146 -8.75 20.07 -3.22
N GLY A 147 -9.84 20.81 -2.98
CA GLY A 147 -10.79 21.27 -3.99
C GLY A 147 -10.36 22.53 -4.73
#